data_AF-A0AAW6E1V5-F1
#
_entry.id   AF-A0AAW6E1V5-F1
#
_cell.length_a   1.000
_cell.length_b   1.000
_cell.length_c   1.000
_cell.angle_alpha   90.00
_cell.angle_beta   90.00
_cell.angle_gamma   90.00
#
_symmetry.space_group_name_H-M   'P 1'
#
loop_
_entity.id
_entity.type
_entity.pdbx_description
1 polymer ?
#
loop_
_entity_poly.entity_id
_entity_poly.type
_entity_poly.pdbx_seq_one_letter_code
_entity_poly.pdbx_strand_id
1 'polypeptide(L)'
;MSTAPNVMIIPAKVQTAESRRKYHQLRVAAYCRVSTAQEEQQNSYQVQIAYYTDLINRKKEWTLAGIFADEGISGTQTKKRTEFNHMIRMCRNKKIDLVITKSISRFARNTVDCLEYVRQLKDLGIGVIFEKENINTLTMTSEFMIALYGSFAQAESESISKNVSWGKEKAYREGKVQFQYKYLLGYKKGEDGKPEIVPEEAETVRLIYTLFLDGYSMSRIKKLLENKGILTSQGNKVWNESLIRSILKNEKYAGDALLQKTFTSDCITHKIVKNHGERPMYLVTDHHEPIIDRDTYNRVQQELARRSSKRKVSDKTITEQGKYSSKYALTELLICGKCGTPYRRTTWVSRGKKLIVWRCISRLEHGRRYCPDSPTIKEENLHRGIIRAINNYYSCRDDIKRILKANISSVLECQGQKEILATEKRLKEIDQARTDLVGLIASGGCDEDTLDGDFAKLYAEEQDLNERLKMLKLQNQTSDETQQKLDKVTKMIEHEKFELETFDNVLVRKLIECIKILSKNEILVIFKGGYEVRSEIE
;
A
#
# COMPACT_ATOMS: atom_id res chain seq x y z
N MET A 1 19.72 75.85 7.92
CA MET A 1 18.38 75.52 7.40
C MET A 1 18.47 75.52 5.88
N SER A 2 18.50 74.35 5.24
CA SER A 2 18.60 74.26 3.78
C SER A 2 17.25 74.63 3.15
N THR A 3 17.23 75.70 2.37
CA THR A 3 16.09 76.12 1.56
C THR A 3 15.79 75.04 0.53
N ALA A 4 14.56 74.51 0.53
CA ALA A 4 14.12 73.56 -0.48
C ALA A 4 14.17 74.20 -1.88
N PRO A 5 14.54 73.45 -2.92
CA PRO A 5 14.66 73.99 -4.27
C PRO A 5 13.29 74.40 -4.82
N ASN A 6 13.25 75.53 -5.51
CA ASN A 6 12.04 76.10 -6.12
C ASN A 6 11.73 75.37 -7.43
N VAL A 7 10.69 74.52 -7.44
CA VAL A 7 10.28 73.74 -8.61
C VAL A 7 9.12 74.43 -9.32
N MET A 8 9.34 74.86 -10.57
CA MET A 8 8.31 75.46 -11.42
C MET A 8 7.79 74.41 -12.41
N ILE A 9 6.50 74.09 -12.34
CA ILE A 9 5.86 73.13 -13.25
C ILE A 9 5.62 73.81 -14.59
N ILE A 10 6.35 73.38 -15.62
CA ILE A 10 6.07 73.74 -17.02
C ILE A 10 5.00 72.77 -17.51
N PRO A 11 3.77 73.23 -17.84
CA PRO A 11 2.73 72.34 -18.31
C PRO A 11 3.13 71.72 -19.66
N ALA A 12 2.86 70.43 -19.83
CA ALA A 12 3.07 69.76 -21.11
C ALA A 12 2.25 70.45 -22.20
N LYS A 13 2.85 70.68 -23.38
CA LYS A 13 2.12 71.13 -24.57
C LYS A 13 0.93 70.19 -24.77
N VAL A 14 -0.29 70.71 -24.72
CA VAL A 14 -1.50 69.95 -25.03
C VAL A 14 -1.32 69.42 -26.45
N GLN A 15 -1.05 68.12 -26.58
CA GLN A 15 -0.98 67.51 -27.89
C GLN A 15 -2.38 67.55 -28.49
N THR A 16 -2.54 68.31 -29.57
CA THR A 16 -3.75 68.41 -30.40
C THR A 16 -4.19 67.08 -31.02
N ALA A 17 -3.58 65.95 -30.64
CA ALA A 17 -4.00 64.60 -30.99
C ALA A 17 -5.34 64.20 -30.35
N GLU A 18 -5.71 64.78 -29.19
CA GLU A 18 -6.96 64.43 -28.52
C GLU A 18 -8.21 64.87 -29.30
N SER A 19 -8.15 65.92 -30.14
CA SER A 19 -9.32 66.36 -30.91
C SER A 19 -9.58 65.54 -32.18
N ARG A 20 -8.58 64.81 -32.69
CA ARG A 20 -8.75 63.91 -33.87
C ARG A 20 -9.35 62.55 -33.53
N ARG A 21 -9.28 62.10 -32.27
CA ARG A 21 -9.85 60.81 -31.84
C ARG A 21 -11.38 60.80 -31.79
N LYS A 22 -12.04 61.97 -31.73
CA LYS A 22 -13.50 62.09 -31.65
C LYS A 22 -14.26 61.65 -32.92
N TYR A 23 -13.57 61.44 -34.05
CA TYR A 23 -14.20 61.11 -35.34
C TYR A 23 -13.66 59.84 -36.01
N HIS A 24 -12.79 59.06 -35.37
CA HIS A 24 -12.27 57.84 -35.97
C HIS A 24 -13.00 56.62 -35.41
N GLN A 25 -13.86 56.00 -36.23
CA GLN A 25 -14.50 54.74 -35.88
C GLN A 25 -13.46 53.61 -35.91
N LEU A 26 -13.41 52.78 -34.88
CA LEU A 26 -12.53 51.61 -34.80
C LEU A 26 -12.97 50.55 -35.81
N ARG A 27 -12.06 50.00 -36.60
CA ARG A 27 -12.35 48.88 -37.51
C ARG A 27 -12.30 47.57 -36.74
N VAL A 28 -13.46 46.98 -36.49
CA VAL A 28 -13.63 45.82 -35.63
C VAL A 28 -13.87 44.57 -36.45
N ALA A 29 -13.09 43.54 -36.19
CA ALA A 29 -13.29 42.20 -36.74
C ALA A 29 -13.78 41.24 -35.66
N ALA A 30 -14.63 40.27 -36.04
CA ALA A 30 -15.00 39.18 -35.15
C ALA A 30 -14.38 37.87 -35.63
N TYR A 31 -13.85 37.07 -34.69
CA TYR A 31 -13.34 35.74 -34.96
C TYR A 31 -14.18 34.67 -34.28
N CYS A 32 -14.77 33.80 -35.10
CA CYS A 32 -15.63 32.70 -34.68
C CYS A 32 -14.95 31.34 -34.93
N ARG A 33 -15.29 30.34 -34.12
CA ARG A 33 -14.88 28.96 -34.36
C ARG A 33 -16.05 28.04 -34.07
N VAL A 34 -16.55 27.34 -35.07
CA VAL A 34 -17.67 26.39 -34.96
C VAL A 34 -17.14 24.97 -34.77
N SER A 35 -17.85 24.07 -34.07
CA SER A 35 -17.35 22.71 -33.77
C SER A 35 -17.93 21.72 -34.78
N THR A 36 -17.16 21.09 -35.67
CA THR A 36 -17.74 20.26 -36.75
C THR A 36 -18.31 18.92 -36.26
N ALA A 37 -19.65 18.84 -36.14
CA ALA A 37 -20.43 17.61 -36.28
C ALA A 37 -21.93 17.95 -36.50
N GLN A 38 -22.49 17.49 -37.63
CA GLN A 38 -23.92 17.50 -38.05
C GLN A 38 -24.53 18.75 -38.71
N GLU A 39 -25.51 18.50 -39.59
CA GLU A 39 -26.25 19.45 -40.45
C GLU A 39 -27.06 20.51 -39.65
N GLU A 40 -27.37 20.26 -38.37
CA GLU A 40 -28.04 21.22 -37.48
C GLU A 40 -27.23 22.51 -37.21
N GLN A 41 -25.97 22.58 -37.67
CA GLN A 41 -25.05 23.68 -37.37
C GLN A 41 -25.00 24.84 -38.38
N GLN A 42 -25.59 24.72 -39.56
CA GLN A 42 -25.67 25.87 -40.49
C GLN A 42 -26.37 27.07 -39.82
N ASN A 43 -27.38 26.78 -38.98
CA ASN A 43 -28.03 27.77 -38.12
C ASN A 43 -27.08 28.36 -37.07
N SER A 44 -26.21 27.57 -36.43
CA SER A 44 -25.26 28.04 -35.40
C SER A 44 -24.20 29.00 -35.97
N TYR A 45 -23.75 28.76 -37.21
CA TYR A 45 -22.80 29.62 -37.90
C TYR A 45 -23.43 30.96 -38.30
N GLN A 46 -24.60 30.91 -38.94
CA GLN A 46 -25.35 32.11 -39.33
C GLN A 46 -25.77 32.95 -38.11
N VAL A 47 -26.15 32.30 -37.00
CA VAL A 47 -26.46 32.97 -35.73
C VAL A 47 -25.24 33.68 -35.14
N GLN A 48 -24.04 33.08 -35.20
CA GLN A 48 -22.82 33.75 -34.73
C GLN A 48 -22.45 34.95 -35.59
N ILE A 49 -22.56 34.84 -36.91
CA ILE A 49 -22.34 35.96 -37.83
C ILE A 49 -23.34 37.08 -37.55
N ALA A 50 -24.63 36.76 -37.45
CA ALA A 50 -25.68 37.72 -37.18
C ALA A 50 -25.44 38.44 -35.84
N TYR A 51 -25.11 37.68 -34.79
CA TYR A 51 -24.80 38.22 -33.47
C TYR A 51 -23.63 39.21 -33.50
N TYR A 52 -22.49 38.86 -34.09
CA TYR A 52 -21.33 39.76 -34.12
C TYR A 52 -21.52 40.94 -35.08
N THR A 53 -22.24 40.75 -36.18
CA THR A 53 -22.61 41.85 -37.09
C THR A 53 -23.46 42.88 -36.37
N ASP A 54 -24.49 42.43 -35.67
CA ASP A 54 -25.39 43.28 -34.88
C ASP A 54 -24.65 43.94 -33.71
N LEU A 55 -23.85 43.18 -32.95
CA LEU A 55 -23.03 43.70 -31.85
C LEU A 55 -22.12 44.85 -32.31
N ILE A 56 -21.49 44.71 -33.48
CA ILE A 56 -20.58 45.72 -34.01
C ILE A 56 -21.34 46.95 -34.51
N ASN A 57 -22.43 46.74 -35.26
CA ASN A 57 -23.23 47.84 -35.83
C ASN A 57 -24.00 48.65 -34.77
N ARG A 58 -24.31 48.05 -33.61
CA ARG A 58 -24.94 48.77 -32.48
C ARG A 58 -24.07 49.89 -31.91
N LYS A 59 -22.74 49.81 -32.06
CA LYS A 59 -21.83 50.83 -31.52
C LYS A 59 -21.42 51.81 -32.61
N LYS A 60 -21.85 53.07 -32.48
CA LYS A 60 -21.53 54.17 -33.42
C LYS A 60 -20.03 54.44 -33.57
N GLU A 61 -19.22 53.98 -32.61
CA GLU A 61 -17.77 54.11 -32.59
C GLU A 61 -17.06 53.01 -33.38
N TRP A 62 -17.76 51.98 -33.86
CA TRP A 62 -17.19 50.81 -34.51
C TRP A 62 -17.63 50.70 -35.97
N THR A 63 -16.77 50.11 -36.81
CA THR A 63 -17.04 49.76 -38.20
C THR A 63 -16.69 48.29 -38.41
N LEU A 64 -17.54 47.55 -39.12
CA LEU A 64 -17.31 46.13 -39.37
C LEU A 64 -16.17 45.95 -40.40
N ALA A 65 -15.04 45.40 -39.95
CA ALA A 65 -13.88 45.11 -40.79
C ALA A 65 -13.92 43.71 -41.42
N GLY A 66 -14.72 42.81 -40.84
CA GLY A 66 -14.91 41.44 -41.32
C GLY A 66 -15.27 40.47 -40.20
N ILE A 67 -15.92 39.36 -40.58
CA ILE A 67 -16.17 38.23 -39.68
C ILE A 67 -15.41 37.03 -40.24
N PHE A 68 -14.46 36.52 -39.45
CA PHE A 68 -13.57 35.44 -39.82
C PHE A 68 -13.98 34.20 -39.03
N ALA A 69 -14.16 33.07 -39.70
CA ALA A 69 -14.66 31.88 -39.02
C ALA A 69 -13.99 30.61 -39.53
N ASP A 70 -13.49 29.80 -38.61
CA ASP A 70 -12.87 28.50 -38.91
C ASP A 70 -13.73 27.33 -38.41
N GLU A 71 -13.75 26.23 -39.19
CA GLU A 71 -14.35 24.95 -38.82
C GLU A 71 -13.47 24.19 -37.80
N GLY A 72 -14.07 23.76 -36.70
CA GLY A 72 -13.40 23.16 -35.56
C GLY A 72 -13.37 21.64 -35.64
N ILE A 73 -12.36 21.10 -36.30
CA ILE A 73 -12.04 19.67 -36.25
C ILE A 73 -11.22 19.36 -34.98
N SER A 74 -11.58 18.27 -34.32
CA SER A 74 -10.97 17.69 -33.13
C SER A 74 -9.47 17.48 -33.26
N GLY A 75 -8.74 17.86 -32.21
CA GLY A 75 -7.67 17.06 -31.58
C GLY A 75 -6.36 16.76 -32.32
N THR A 76 -6.36 16.43 -33.60
CA THR A 76 -5.19 15.80 -34.25
C THR A 76 -5.18 16.09 -35.75
N GLN A 77 -4.26 16.98 -36.13
CA GLN A 77 -3.79 17.29 -37.49
C GLN A 77 -4.76 17.91 -38.54
N THR A 78 -4.40 19.15 -38.90
CA THR A 78 -4.34 19.71 -40.27
C THR A 78 -5.63 19.87 -41.09
N LYS A 79 -6.50 20.79 -40.68
CA LYS A 79 -6.97 21.85 -41.59
C LYS A 79 -6.43 23.19 -41.11
N LYS A 80 -5.71 23.89 -42.00
CA LYS A 80 -5.05 25.19 -41.76
C LYS A 80 -6.11 26.19 -41.29
N ARG A 81 -5.83 26.98 -40.26
CA ARG A 81 -6.71 28.08 -39.79
C ARG A 81 -6.67 29.22 -40.81
N THR A 82 -7.29 29.03 -41.96
CA THR A 82 -7.18 29.95 -43.10
C THR A 82 -7.77 31.31 -42.74
N GLU A 83 -8.93 31.33 -42.07
CA GLU A 83 -9.60 32.58 -41.73
C GLU A 83 -8.96 33.27 -40.53
N PHE A 84 -8.49 32.53 -39.52
CA PHE A 84 -7.69 33.15 -38.47
C PHE A 84 -6.40 33.78 -39.00
N ASN A 85 -5.65 33.08 -39.85
CA ASN A 85 -4.41 33.62 -40.42
C ASN A 85 -4.67 34.79 -41.36
N HIS A 86 -5.80 34.77 -42.07
CA HIS A 86 -6.26 35.89 -42.89
C HIS A 86 -6.55 37.11 -42.04
N MET A 87 -7.30 36.95 -40.94
CA MET A 87 -7.54 38.01 -39.96
C MET A 87 -6.23 38.59 -39.42
N ILE A 88 -5.30 37.73 -38.96
CA ILE A 88 -3.99 38.18 -38.44
C ILE A 88 -3.20 38.96 -39.51
N ARG A 89 -3.26 38.55 -40.79
CA ARG A 89 -2.63 39.30 -41.88
C ARG A 89 -3.29 40.67 -42.09
N MET A 90 -4.62 40.76 -41.97
CA MET A 90 -5.32 42.04 -42.03
C MET A 90 -4.99 42.95 -40.84
N CYS A 91 -4.81 42.38 -39.63
CA CYS A 91 -4.29 43.09 -38.48
C CYS A 91 -2.88 43.63 -38.73
N ARG A 92 -1.95 42.81 -39.26
CA ARG A 92 -0.58 43.24 -39.61
C ARG A 92 -0.56 44.37 -40.64
N ASN A 93 -1.50 44.37 -41.58
CA ASN A 93 -1.67 45.43 -42.57
C ASN A 93 -2.43 46.65 -42.03
N LYS A 94 -2.69 46.73 -40.72
CA LYS A 94 -3.48 47.79 -40.06
C LYS A 94 -4.82 48.04 -40.76
N LYS A 95 -5.51 46.97 -41.15
CA LYS A 95 -6.90 47.02 -41.68
C LYS A 95 -7.96 46.77 -40.60
N ILE A 96 -7.52 46.31 -39.42
CA ILE A 96 -8.34 45.99 -38.24
C ILE A 96 -7.68 46.68 -37.05
N ASP A 97 -8.47 47.36 -36.21
CA ASP A 97 -8.03 48.04 -34.99
C ASP A 97 -8.45 47.29 -33.72
N LEU A 98 -9.43 46.38 -33.83
CA LEU A 98 -9.96 45.59 -32.71
C LEU A 98 -10.45 44.23 -33.20
N VAL A 99 -10.13 43.16 -32.47
CA VAL A 99 -10.63 41.81 -32.71
C VAL A 99 -11.55 41.40 -31.56
N ILE A 100 -12.70 40.80 -31.86
CA ILE A 100 -13.64 40.28 -30.86
C ILE A 100 -13.73 38.76 -31.02
N THR A 101 -13.69 38.03 -29.91
CA THR A 101 -13.90 36.58 -29.91
C THR A 101 -14.55 36.11 -28.62
N LYS A 102 -15.25 34.97 -28.68
CA LYS A 102 -16.05 34.45 -27.56
C LYS A 102 -15.20 34.09 -26.34
N SER A 103 -14.05 33.44 -26.53
CA SER A 103 -13.19 33.02 -25.42
C SER A 103 -11.73 32.81 -25.84
N ILE A 104 -10.82 32.78 -24.86
CA ILE A 104 -9.38 32.50 -25.08
C ILE A 104 -9.17 31.18 -25.84
N SER A 105 -9.92 30.14 -25.47
CA SER A 105 -9.87 28.82 -26.11
C SER A 105 -10.36 28.80 -27.56
N ARG A 106 -11.14 29.81 -27.99
CA ARG A 106 -11.53 29.96 -29.40
C ARG A 106 -10.42 30.63 -30.20
N PHE A 107 -9.72 31.59 -29.60
CA PHE A 107 -8.66 32.37 -30.23
C PHE A 107 -7.39 31.57 -30.57
N ALA A 108 -6.96 30.63 -29.72
CA ALA A 108 -5.75 29.84 -29.94
C ALA A 108 -5.91 28.37 -29.54
N ARG A 109 -5.10 27.48 -30.16
CA ARG A 109 -5.12 26.02 -29.90
C ARG A 109 -4.19 25.61 -28.76
N ASN A 110 -3.08 26.33 -28.57
CA ASN A 110 -2.15 26.14 -27.48
C ASN A 110 -1.89 27.49 -26.79
N THR A 111 -1.24 27.43 -25.64
CA THR A 111 -1.01 28.57 -24.74
C THR A 111 0.06 29.53 -25.25
N VAL A 112 1.08 29.02 -25.94
CA VAL A 112 2.18 29.81 -26.51
C VAL A 112 1.70 30.67 -27.68
N ASP A 113 1.00 30.07 -28.65
CA ASP A 113 0.45 30.76 -29.82
C ASP A 113 -0.49 31.90 -29.39
N CYS A 114 -1.33 31.66 -28.37
CA CYS A 114 -2.25 32.69 -27.85
C CYS A 114 -1.51 33.94 -27.40
N LEU A 115 -0.44 33.75 -26.62
CA LEU A 115 0.35 34.83 -26.05
C LEU A 115 1.15 35.56 -27.13
N GLU A 116 1.74 34.82 -28.08
CA GLU A 116 2.46 35.41 -29.19
C GLU A 116 1.55 36.30 -30.04
N TYR A 117 0.37 35.82 -30.43
CA TYR A 117 -0.56 36.62 -31.22
C TYR A 117 -1.09 37.83 -30.44
N VAL A 118 -1.43 37.68 -29.16
CA VAL A 118 -1.89 38.81 -28.33
C VAL A 118 -0.81 39.87 -28.18
N ARG A 119 0.46 39.47 -27.95
CA ARG A 119 1.60 40.41 -27.89
C ARG A 119 1.82 41.10 -29.23
N GLN A 120 1.91 40.33 -30.33
CA GLN A 120 2.07 40.88 -31.68
C GLN A 120 0.97 41.88 -32.03
N LEU A 121 -0.29 41.58 -31.73
CA LEU A 121 -1.40 42.49 -31.98
C LEU A 121 -1.32 43.74 -31.09
N LYS A 122 -0.97 43.58 -29.81
CA LYS A 122 -0.79 44.71 -28.89
C LYS A 122 0.34 45.65 -29.33
N ASP A 123 1.47 45.12 -29.79
CA ASP A 123 2.60 45.91 -30.32
C ASP A 123 2.19 46.70 -31.58
N LEU A 124 1.21 46.19 -32.34
CA LEU A 124 0.60 46.88 -33.48
C LEU A 124 -0.49 47.89 -33.07
N GLY A 125 -0.81 48.00 -31.78
CA GLY A 125 -1.88 48.85 -31.25
C GLY A 125 -3.28 48.27 -31.41
N ILE A 126 -3.40 46.96 -31.65
CA ILE A 126 -4.66 46.25 -31.92
C ILE A 126 -5.09 45.47 -30.69
N GLY A 127 -6.35 45.67 -30.27
CA GLY A 127 -6.94 44.96 -29.14
C GLY A 127 -7.59 43.65 -29.50
N VAL A 128 -7.68 42.76 -28.53
CA VAL A 128 -8.49 41.55 -28.56
C VAL A 128 -9.46 41.60 -27.39
N ILE A 129 -10.76 41.49 -27.68
CA ILE A 129 -11.83 41.38 -26.69
C ILE A 129 -12.23 39.92 -26.57
N PHE A 130 -12.14 39.39 -25.36
CA PHE A 130 -12.64 38.06 -25.00
C PHE A 130 -13.96 38.22 -24.24
N GLU A 131 -15.09 37.87 -24.86
CA GLU A 131 -16.41 38.13 -24.27
C GLU A 131 -16.68 37.31 -23.00
N LYS A 132 -16.39 36.00 -23.02
CA LYS A 132 -16.66 35.10 -21.88
C LYS A 132 -15.88 35.51 -20.64
N GLU A 133 -14.62 35.88 -20.84
CA GLU A 133 -13.74 36.30 -19.75
C GLU A 133 -13.88 37.81 -19.44
N ASN A 134 -14.67 38.56 -20.21
CA ASN A 134 -14.90 40.01 -20.12
C ASN A 134 -13.59 40.84 -20.11
N ILE A 135 -12.68 40.51 -21.03
CA ILE A 135 -11.34 41.10 -21.12
C ILE A 135 -11.19 41.92 -22.39
N ASN A 136 -10.51 43.07 -22.32
CA ASN A 136 -10.04 43.83 -23.48
C ASN A 136 -8.52 44.06 -23.38
N THR A 137 -7.72 43.48 -24.27
CA THR A 137 -6.24 43.54 -24.16
C THR A 137 -5.62 44.94 -24.32
N LEU A 138 -6.37 45.94 -24.83
CA LEU A 138 -5.91 47.33 -24.95
C LEU A 138 -5.93 48.09 -23.62
N THR A 139 -6.85 47.75 -22.72
CA THR A 139 -7.06 48.46 -21.45
C THR A 139 -6.42 47.78 -20.25
N MET A 140 -5.67 46.68 -20.47
CA MET A 140 -5.26 45.76 -19.39
C MET A 140 -3.80 45.90 -18.93
N THR A 141 -3.63 45.86 -17.60
CA THR A 141 -2.39 45.93 -16.81
C THR A 141 -1.59 44.62 -16.82
N SER A 142 -0.34 44.68 -16.36
CA SER A 142 0.59 43.55 -16.18
C SER A 142 0.03 42.38 -15.37
N GLU A 143 -0.91 42.64 -14.45
CA GLU A 143 -1.58 41.62 -13.61
C GLU A 143 -2.43 40.62 -14.41
N PHE A 144 -3.08 41.07 -15.49
CA PHE A 144 -3.86 40.18 -16.36
C PHE A 144 -2.95 39.16 -17.07
N MET A 145 -1.81 39.62 -17.57
CA MET A 145 -0.83 38.72 -18.20
C MET A 145 -0.33 37.71 -17.16
N ILE A 146 -0.06 38.14 -15.92
CA ILE A 146 0.37 37.24 -14.83
C ILE A 146 -0.71 36.19 -14.50
N ALA A 147 -1.98 36.57 -14.39
CA ALA A 147 -3.08 35.62 -14.13
C ALA A 147 -3.26 34.60 -15.26
N LEU A 148 -3.10 35.04 -16.51
CA LEU A 148 -3.12 34.18 -17.69
C LEU A 148 -1.92 33.20 -17.69
N TYR A 149 -0.72 33.69 -17.37
CA TYR A 149 0.48 32.85 -17.19
C TYR A 149 0.31 31.81 -16.10
N GLY A 150 -0.22 32.22 -14.93
CA GLY A 150 -0.46 31.32 -13.80
C GLY A 150 -1.44 30.21 -14.16
N SER A 151 -2.55 30.56 -14.82
CA SER A 151 -3.58 29.59 -15.25
C SER A 151 -3.01 28.56 -16.23
N PHE A 152 -2.13 28.98 -17.14
CA PHE A 152 -1.52 28.09 -18.12
C PHE A 152 -0.42 27.20 -17.52
N ALA A 153 0.46 27.76 -16.69
CA ALA A 153 1.49 27.00 -16.00
C ALA A 153 0.86 25.91 -15.10
N GLN A 154 -0.28 26.21 -14.48
CA GLN A 154 -1.05 25.24 -13.72
C GLN A 154 -1.60 24.11 -14.61
N ALA A 155 -2.27 24.44 -15.72
CA ALA A 155 -2.85 23.44 -16.62
C ALA A 155 -1.79 22.50 -17.23
N GLU A 156 -0.62 23.03 -17.58
CA GLU A 156 0.51 22.22 -18.06
C GLU A 156 1.05 21.30 -16.97
N SER A 157 1.22 21.82 -15.75
CA SER A 157 1.66 21.03 -14.59
C SER A 157 0.70 19.88 -14.27
N GLU A 158 -0.61 20.14 -14.34
CA GLU A 158 -1.65 19.13 -14.16
C GLU A 158 -1.59 18.05 -15.25
N SER A 159 -1.40 18.44 -16.52
CA SER A 159 -1.28 17.53 -17.65
C SER A 159 -0.06 16.62 -17.54
N ILE A 160 1.12 17.18 -17.25
CA ILE A 160 2.37 16.42 -17.04
C ILE A 160 2.20 15.45 -15.88
N SER A 161 1.64 15.92 -14.76
CA SER A 161 1.41 15.08 -13.58
C SER A 161 0.48 13.90 -13.89
N LYS A 162 -0.59 14.13 -14.67
CA LYS A 162 -1.51 13.08 -15.10
C LYS A 162 -0.83 12.04 -15.99
N ASN A 163 -0.01 12.47 -16.95
CA ASN A 163 0.73 11.56 -17.82
C ASN A 163 1.75 10.73 -17.05
N VAL A 164 2.50 11.34 -16.13
CA VAL A 164 3.45 10.63 -15.25
C VAL A 164 2.71 9.64 -14.34
N SER A 165 1.57 10.03 -13.78
CA SER A 165 0.74 9.16 -12.93
C SER A 165 0.23 7.95 -13.72
N TRP A 166 -0.27 8.15 -14.94
CA TRP A 166 -0.69 7.06 -15.81
C TRP A 166 0.48 6.14 -16.15
N GLY A 167 1.64 6.70 -16.55
CA GLY A 167 2.83 5.90 -16.84
C GLY A 167 3.25 5.01 -15.66
N LYS A 168 3.21 5.55 -14.43
CA LYS A 168 3.47 4.77 -13.20
C LYS A 168 2.43 3.68 -12.97
N GLU A 169 1.15 4.01 -13.13
CA GLU A 169 0.06 3.04 -12.96
C GLU A 169 0.16 1.87 -13.95
N LYS A 170 0.49 2.15 -15.21
CA LYS A 170 0.74 1.12 -16.22
C LYS A 170 1.89 0.21 -15.81
N ALA A 171 2.99 0.79 -15.32
CA ALA A 171 4.13 0.01 -14.82
C ALA A 171 3.75 -0.85 -13.60
N TYR A 172 2.88 -0.36 -12.70
CA TYR A 172 2.39 -1.15 -11.57
C TYR A 172 1.52 -2.33 -12.02
N ARG A 173 0.64 -2.13 -13.00
CA ARG A 173 -0.17 -3.21 -13.60
C ARG A 173 0.68 -4.27 -14.29
N GLU A 174 1.79 -3.86 -14.89
CA GLU A 174 2.79 -4.76 -15.48
C GLU A 174 3.71 -5.42 -14.44
N GLY A 175 3.51 -5.16 -13.14
CA GLY A 175 4.31 -5.76 -12.06
C GLY A 175 5.75 -5.25 -11.99
N LYS A 176 6.09 -4.11 -12.60
CA LYS A 176 7.45 -3.56 -12.59
C LYS A 176 7.80 -2.98 -11.22
N VAL A 177 8.57 -3.72 -10.44
CA VAL A 177 9.00 -3.31 -9.10
C VAL A 177 10.30 -2.51 -9.15
N GLN A 178 10.33 -1.36 -8.48
CA GLN A 178 11.55 -0.60 -8.27
C GLN A 178 12.15 -0.86 -6.88
N PHE A 179 13.46 -1.10 -6.85
CA PHE A 179 14.24 -1.32 -5.64
C PHE A 179 15.12 -0.10 -5.36
N GLN A 180 15.08 0.35 -4.10
CA GLN A 180 15.98 1.38 -3.59
C GLN A 180 17.08 0.70 -2.77
N TYR A 181 18.02 0.03 -3.45
CA TYR A 181 19.05 -0.81 -2.81
C TYR A 181 19.86 -0.08 -1.72
N LYS A 182 20.11 1.22 -1.89
CA LYS A 182 20.77 2.07 -0.88
C LYS A 182 20.09 2.04 0.51
N TYR A 183 18.77 1.84 0.56
CA TYR A 183 17.98 1.86 1.79
C TYR A 183 17.41 0.47 2.14
N LEU A 184 17.77 -0.58 1.40
CA LEU A 184 17.27 -1.93 1.57
C LEU A 184 18.41 -2.85 1.98
N LEU A 185 18.55 -3.07 3.30
CA LEU A 185 19.53 -4.00 3.85
C LEU A 185 19.27 -5.42 3.35
N GLY A 186 20.30 -6.16 2.94
CA GLY A 186 20.21 -7.56 2.55
C GLY A 186 20.17 -7.80 1.04
N TYR A 187 19.98 -6.75 0.22
CA TYR A 187 19.88 -6.87 -1.23
C TYR A 187 20.75 -5.86 -1.95
N LYS A 188 21.43 -6.32 -3.00
CA LYS A 188 22.14 -5.49 -3.98
C LYS A 188 21.51 -5.65 -5.36
N LYS A 189 21.87 -4.76 -6.28
CA LYS A 189 21.53 -4.90 -7.70
C LYS A 189 22.50 -5.92 -8.31
N GLY A 190 21.99 -7.07 -8.74
CA GLY A 190 22.76 -8.06 -9.49
C GLY A 190 23.10 -7.57 -10.90
N GLU A 191 23.94 -8.33 -11.61
CA GLU A 191 24.37 -8.02 -12.98
C GLU A 191 23.19 -7.93 -13.96
N ASP A 192 22.20 -8.81 -13.79
CA ASP A 192 20.95 -8.84 -14.57
C ASP A 192 19.97 -7.71 -14.22
N GLY A 193 20.35 -6.82 -13.29
CA GLY A 193 19.49 -5.76 -12.77
C GLY A 193 18.42 -6.19 -11.77
N LYS A 194 18.32 -7.50 -11.49
CA LYS A 194 17.42 -8.09 -10.48
C LYS A 194 18.01 -7.98 -9.06
N PRO A 195 17.19 -8.08 -8.00
CA PRO A 195 17.68 -8.13 -6.63
C PRO A 195 18.47 -9.40 -6.38
N GLU A 196 19.68 -9.27 -5.83
CA GLU A 196 20.54 -10.37 -5.40
C GLU A 196 20.80 -10.26 -3.89
N ILE A 197 20.73 -11.39 -3.18
CA ILE A 197 20.91 -11.43 -1.72
C ILE A 197 22.38 -11.22 -1.36
N VAL A 198 22.65 -10.35 -0.39
CA VAL A 198 23.97 -10.20 0.23
C VAL A 198 23.99 -11.06 1.51
N PRO A 199 24.73 -12.18 1.57
CA PRO A 199 24.62 -13.15 2.66
C PRO A 199 24.83 -12.56 4.06
N GLU A 200 25.84 -11.72 4.25
CA GLU A 200 26.16 -11.10 5.54
C GLU A 200 25.05 -10.15 6.04
N GLU A 201 24.52 -9.31 5.14
CA GLU A 201 23.42 -8.42 5.48
C GLU A 201 22.10 -9.19 5.68
N ALA A 202 21.89 -10.27 4.93
CA ALA A 202 20.73 -11.13 5.06
C ALA A 202 20.68 -11.83 6.43
N GLU A 203 21.84 -12.26 6.96
CA GLU A 203 21.93 -12.77 8.34
C GLU A 203 21.52 -11.73 9.38
N THR A 204 21.85 -10.45 9.15
CA THR A 204 21.39 -9.36 10.02
C THR A 204 19.87 -9.21 9.98
N VAL A 205 19.27 -9.31 8.79
CA VAL A 205 17.81 -9.27 8.64
C VAL A 205 17.17 -10.47 9.37
N ARG A 206 17.67 -11.69 9.16
CA ARG A 206 17.21 -12.91 9.86
C ARG A 206 17.30 -12.76 11.37
N LEU A 207 18.42 -12.24 11.87
CA LEU A 207 18.63 -11.96 13.29
C LEU A 207 17.58 -10.98 13.85
N ILE A 208 17.25 -9.91 13.12
CA ILE A 208 16.23 -8.94 13.52
C ILE A 208 14.85 -9.60 13.66
N TYR A 209 14.46 -10.43 12.69
CA TYR A 209 13.21 -11.17 12.72
C TYR A 209 13.16 -12.15 13.90
N THR A 210 14.22 -12.93 14.09
CA THR A 210 14.35 -13.88 15.21
C THR A 210 14.26 -13.19 16.56
N LEU A 211 15.06 -12.13 16.80
CA LEU A 211 15.04 -11.39 18.07
C LEU A 211 13.66 -10.76 18.35
N PHE A 212 12.99 -10.27 17.31
CA PHE A 212 11.66 -9.70 17.47
C PHE A 212 10.64 -10.77 17.91
N LEU A 213 10.67 -11.96 17.30
CA LEU A 213 9.83 -13.10 17.67
C LEU A 213 10.20 -13.67 19.06
N ASP A 214 11.46 -13.57 19.46
CA ASP A 214 11.94 -13.89 20.82
C ASP A 214 11.42 -12.91 21.89
N GLY A 215 10.72 -11.86 21.48
CA GLY A 215 10.09 -10.90 22.38
C GLY A 215 10.92 -9.65 22.66
N TYR A 216 12.01 -9.42 21.95
CA TYR A 216 12.79 -8.19 22.11
C TYR A 216 11.97 -7.00 21.58
N SER A 217 12.08 -5.86 22.27
CA SER A 217 11.54 -4.59 21.76
C SER A 217 12.48 -3.99 20.73
N MET A 218 11.99 -3.08 19.88
CA MET A 218 12.81 -2.38 18.89
C MET A 218 14.03 -1.73 19.54
N SER A 219 13.86 -1.15 20.74
CA SER A 219 14.94 -0.54 21.52
C SER A 219 16.01 -1.55 21.97
N ARG A 220 15.61 -2.76 22.38
CA ARG A 220 16.56 -3.82 22.76
C ARG A 220 17.28 -4.39 21.53
N ILE A 221 16.56 -4.59 20.42
CA ILE A 221 17.14 -5.05 19.14
C ILE A 221 18.17 -4.03 18.69
N LYS A 222 17.81 -2.74 18.65
CA LYS A 222 18.72 -1.61 18.38
C LYS A 222 20.02 -1.73 19.18
N LYS A 223 19.93 -1.75 20.52
CA LYS A 223 21.11 -1.82 21.40
C LYS A 223 21.95 -3.07 21.15
N LEU A 224 21.31 -4.20 20.86
CA LEU A 224 22.02 -5.45 20.59
C LEU A 224 22.80 -5.38 19.27
N LEU A 225 22.19 -4.82 18.21
CA LEU A 225 22.86 -4.61 16.93
C LEU A 225 24.04 -3.64 17.06
N GLU A 226 23.84 -2.53 17.78
CA GLU A 226 24.89 -1.53 18.06
C GLU A 226 26.04 -2.13 18.87
N ASN A 227 25.76 -2.91 19.90
CA ASN A 227 26.77 -3.59 20.72
C ASN A 227 27.56 -4.65 19.94
N LYS A 228 26.94 -5.28 18.93
CA LYS A 228 27.61 -6.21 18.01
C LYS A 228 28.41 -5.50 16.91
N GLY A 229 28.34 -4.17 16.83
CA GLY A 229 29.04 -3.38 15.80
C GLY A 229 28.44 -3.51 14.40
N ILE A 230 27.20 -4.01 14.27
CA ILE A 230 26.56 -4.24 12.97
C ILE A 230 26.11 -2.90 12.38
N LEU A 231 26.47 -2.64 11.12
CA LEU A 231 26.13 -1.41 10.42
C LEU A 231 24.74 -1.49 9.76
N THR A 232 24.10 -0.33 9.56
CA THR A 232 22.88 -0.23 8.74
C THR A 232 23.23 -0.33 7.25
N SER A 233 22.22 -0.43 6.36
CA SER A 233 22.43 -0.46 4.90
C SER A 233 23.16 0.77 4.35
N GLN A 234 23.23 1.85 5.14
CA GLN A 234 23.92 3.09 4.79
C GLN A 234 25.31 3.20 5.42
N GLY A 235 25.78 2.17 6.12
CA GLY A 235 27.04 2.17 6.84
C GLY A 235 27.00 2.89 8.20
N ASN A 236 25.83 3.24 8.72
CA ASN A 236 25.73 3.91 10.01
C ASN A 236 25.86 2.92 11.17
N LYS A 237 26.62 3.30 12.20
CA LYS A 237 26.74 2.52 13.45
C LYS A 237 25.51 2.65 14.36
N VAL A 238 24.79 3.76 14.26
CA VAL A 238 23.62 4.04 15.10
C VAL A 238 22.35 3.58 14.40
N TRP A 239 21.57 2.77 15.11
CA TRP A 239 20.31 2.22 14.62
C TRP A 239 19.12 3.06 15.09
N ASN A 240 18.07 3.12 14.25
CA ASN A 240 16.81 3.80 14.58
C ASN A 240 15.70 2.77 14.77
N GLU A 241 14.86 2.93 15.80
CA GLU A 241 13.71 2.04 16.03
C GLU A 241 12.71 2.07 14.87
N SER A 242 12.57 3.21 14.18
CA SER A 242 11.75 3.34 12.97
C SER A 242 12.30 2.53 11.80
N LEU A 243 13.63 2.42 11.68
CA LEU A 243 14.28 1.61 10.66
C LEU A 243 14.03 0.11 10.91
N ILE A 244 14.22 -0.35 12.15
CA ILE A 244 13.92 -1.74 12.55
C ILE A 244 12.45 -2.07 12.28
N ARG A 245 11.54 -1.15 12.63
CA ARG A 245 10.11 -1.31 12.34
C ARG A 245 9.84 -1.39 10.83
N SER A 246 10.53 -0.60 10.02
CA SER A 246 10.42 -0.64 8.57
C SER A 246 10.89 -1.98 8.02
N ILE A 247 12.00 -2.51 8.52
CA ILE A 247 12.54 -3.83 8.11
C ILE A 247 11.53 -4.94 8.41
N LEU A 248 10.99 -4.95 9.63
CA LEU A 248 10.00 -5.96 10.06
C LEU A 248 8.66 -5.85 9.32
N LYS A 249 8.32 -4.71 8.71
CA LYS A 249 7.07 -4.52 7.95
C LYS A 249 7.23 -4.74 6.45
N ASN A 250 8.46 -4.69 5.94
CA ASN A 250 8.71 -4.67 4.52
C ASN A 250 8.51 -6.06 3.89
N GLU A 251 7.47 -6.17 3.07
CA GLU A 251 7.09 -7.40 2.35
C GLU A 251 8.18 -7.92 1.41
N LYS A 252 9.12 -7.06 0.99
CA LYS A 252 10.26 -7.45 0.15
C LYS A 252 11.15 -8.51 0.78
N TYR A 253 11.20 -8.58 2.10
CA TYR A 253 11.96 -9.65 2.76
C TYR A 253 11.33 -11.03 2.61
N ALA A 254 10.02 -11.08 2.31
CA ALA A 254 9.28 -12.30 2.03
C ALA A 254 9.12 -12.57 0.52
N GLY A 255 9.86 -11.84 -0.35
CA GLY A 255 9.81 -12.03 -1.81
C GLY A 255 8.71 -11.22 -2.52
N ASP A 256 7.80 -10.61 -1.77
CA ASP A 256 6.66 -9.86 -2.27
C ASP A 256 6.98 -8.36 -2.48
N ALA A 257 6.18 -7.63 -3.24
CA ALA A 257 6.30 -6.18 -3.38
C ALA A 257 4.92 -5.51 -3.49
N LEU A 258 4.63 -4.59 -2.56
CA LEU A 258 3.41 -3.79 -2.59
C LEU A 258 3.69 -2.41 -3.19
N LEU A 259 3.08 -2.16 -4.34
CA LEU A 259 3.25 -0.96 -5.15
C LEU A 259 2.17 0.08 -4.82
N GLN A 260 2.45 1.35 -5.14
CA GLN A 260 1.54 2.48 -4.94
C GLN A 260 1.12 2.72 -3.47
N LYS A 261 2.04 2.49 -2.52
CA LYS A 261 1.87 2.83 -1.09
C LYS A 261 1.71 4.33 -0.83
N THR A 262 2.12 5.17 -1.78
CA THR A 262 2.00 6.63 -1.74
C THR A 262 1.60 7.15 -3.12
N PHE A 263 0.99 8.32 -3.15
CA PHE A 263 0.66 9.02 -4.39
C PHE A 263 0.76 10.55 -4.20
N THR A 264 0.90 11.28 -5.29
CA THR A 264 0.90 12.74 -5.30
C THR A 264 -0.55 13.22 -5.23
N SER A 265 -0.94 13.90 -4.13
CA SER A 265 -2.29 14.43 -3.96
C SER A 265 -2.48 15.79 -4.63
N ASP A 266 -1.43 16.60 -4.63
CA ASP A 266 -1.42 17.93 -5.26
C ASP A 266 -0.20 18.03 -6.18
N CYS A 267 -0.47 18.30 -7.45
CA CYS A 267 0.54 18.41 -8.49
C CYS A 267 1.34 19.71 -8.43
N ILE A 268 0.80 20.77 -7.83
CA ILE A 268 1.44 22.09 -7.75
C ILE A 268 2.43 22.11 -6.58
N THR A 269 1.97 21.69 -5.39
CA THR A 269 2.85 21.60 -4.21
C THR A 269 3.69 20.34 -4.18
N HIS A 270 3.51 19.42 -5.15
CA HIS A 270 4.10 18.08 -5.18
C HIS A 270 3.91 17.29 -3.87
N LYS A 271 2.81 17.54 -3.15
CA LYS A 271 2.53 16.90 -1.88
C LYS A 271 2.29 15.39 -2.08
N ILE A 272 3.13 14.58 -1.45
CA ILE A 272 3.01 13.12 -1.45
C ILE A 272 2.31 12.67 -0.18
N VAL A 273 1.26 11.88 -0.33
CA VAL A 273 0.49 11.30 0.77
C VAL A 273 0.54 9.78 0.74
N LYS A 274 0.29 9.15 1.88
CA LYS A 274 0.14 7.69 1.97
C LYS A 274 -1.20 7.28 1.38
N ASN A 275 -1.22 6.12 0.74
CA ASN A 275 -2.41 5.52 0.19
C ASN A 275 -3.09 4.66 1.29
N HIS A 276 -4.25 5.11 1.74
CA HIS A 276 -5.12 4.42 2.69
C HIS A 276 -6.33 3.77 2.01
N GLY A 277 -6.34 3.69 0.68
CA GLY A 277 -7.43 3.14 -0.13
C GLY A 277 -7.99 4.12 -1.15
N GLU A 278 -7.46 5.34 -1.23
CA GLU A 278 -7.88 6.34 -2.21
C GLU A 278 -7.50 5.95 -3.65
N ARG A 279 -6.51 5.06 -3.81
CA ARG A 279 -6.09 4.49 -5.10
C ARG A 279 -5.81 3.00 -4.98
N PRO A 280 -5.93 2.22 -6.08
CA PRO A 280 -5.54 0.81 -6.05
C PRO A 280 -4.07 0.65 -5.67
N MET A 281 -3.78 -0.35 -4.83
CA MET A 281 -2.43 -0.83 -4.56
C MET A 281 -2.25 -2.17 -5.29
N TYR A 282 -1.05 -2.43 -5.78
CA TYR A 282 -0.75 -3.61 -6.58
C TYR A 282 0.24 -4.48 -5.81
N LEU A 283 -0.17 -5.69 -5.42
CA LEU A 283 0.71 -6.66 -4.77
C LEU A 283 1.28 -7.60 -5.83
N VAL A 284 2.60 -7.62 -5.95
CA VAL A 284 3.33 -8.58 -6.79
C VAL A 284 3.92 -9.63 -5.86
N THR A 285 3.44 -10.87 -5.94
CA THR A 285 3.93 -11.98 -5.11
C THR A 285 5.09 -12.69 -5.77
N ASP A 286 5.98 -13.28 -4.96
CA ASP A 286 7.08 -14.13 -5.42
C ASP A 286 7.96 -13.48 -6.51
N HIS A 287 8.18 -12.16 -6.39
CA HIS A 287 8.90 -11.37 -7.38
C HIS A 287 10.42 -11.65 -7.39
N HIS A 288 10.99 -11.98 -6.22
CA HIS A 288 12.42 -12.18 -6.05
C HIS A 288 12.68 -13.16 -4.90
N GLU A 289 13.91 -13.66 -4.83
CA GLU A 289 14.32 -14.60 -3.79
C GLU A 289 14.16 -13.97 -2.40
N PRO A 290 13.41 -14.61 -1.48
CA PRO A 290 13.15 -14.07 -0.15
C PRO A 290 14.34 -14.30 0.80
N ILE A 291 14.58 -13.34 1.70
CA ILE A 291 15.52 -13.52 2.83
C ILE A 291 14.85 -14.26 3.99
N ILE A 292 13.54 -14.02 4.18
CA ILE A 292 12.70 -14.54 5.25
C ILE A 292 11.55 -15.34 4.62
N ASP A 293 11.28 -16.54 5.14
CA ASP A 293 10.15 -17.32 4.68
C ASP A 293 8.80 -16.64 5.01
N ARG A 294 7.77 -17.00 4.24
CA ARG A 294 6.45 -16.36 4.35
C ARG A 294 5.78 -16.58 5.71
N ASP A 295 5.99 -17.73 6.35
CA ASP A 295 5.42 -18.01 7.68
C ASP A 295 6.05 -17.11 8.74
N THR A 296 7.37 -17.02 8.77
CA THR A 296 8.11 -16.13 9.68
C THR A 296 7.69 -14.67 9.50
N TYR A 297 7.56 -14.20 8.26
CA TYR A 297 7.08 -12.83 7.98
C TYR A 297 5.66 -12.60 8.52
N ASN A 298 4.74 -13.54 8.27
CA ASN A 298 3.36 -13.45 8.73
C ASN A 298 3.27 -13.46 10.26
N ARG A 299 4.05 -14.31 10.94
CA ARG A 299 4.15 -14.33 12.41
C ARG A 299 4.65 -13.01 12.98
N VAL A 300 5.61 -12.36 12.30
CA VAL A 300 6.06 -11.01 12.68
C VAL A 300 4.95 -9.98 12.50
N GLN A 301 4.17 -10.03 11.40
CA GLN A 301 3.04 -9.11 11.22
C GLN A 301 1.97 -9.30 12.30
N GLN A 302 1.64 -10.54 12.66
CA GLN A 302 0.72 -10.86 13.75
C GLN A 302 1.23 -10.32 15.09
N GLU A 303 2.51 -10.50 15.40
CA GLU A 303 3.12 -10.00 16.63
C GLU A 303 3.18 -8.46 16.66
N LEU A 304 3.45 -7.81 15.52
CA LEU A 304 3.36 -6.35 15.38
C LEU A 304 1.93 -5.85 15.67
N ALA A 305 0.92 -6.50 15.09
CA ALA A 305 -0.48 -6.19 15.31
C ALA A 305 -0.84 -6.36 16.79
N ARG A 306 -0.50 -7.52 17.39
CA ARG A 306 -0.74 -7.83 18.81
C ARG A 306 -0.10 -6.82 19.76
N ARG A 307 1.14 -6.39 19.49
CA ARG A 307 1.82 -5.37 20.31
C ARG A 307 1.15 -3.99 20.19
N SER A 308 0.61 -3.67 19.02
CA SER A 308 -0.03 -2.37 18.76
C SER A 308 -1.48 -2.28 19.26
N SER A 309 -2.20 -3.40 19.32
CA SER A 309 -3.60 -3.46 19.75
C SER A 309 -3.79 -3.55 21.27
N LYS A 310 -2.70 -3.40 22.03
CA LYS A 310 -2.75 -3.49 23.49
C LYS A 310 -3.57 -2.37 24.11
N ARG A 311 -4.45 -2.77 25.02
CA ARG A 311 -5.21 -1.85 25.86
C ARG A 311 -4.40 -1.43 27.08
N LYS A 312 -4.74 -0.28 27.65
CA LYS A 312 -4.20 0.14 28.94
C LYS A 312 -4.49 -0.93 29.99
N VAL A 313 -3.53 -1.09 30.89
CA VAL A 313 -3.62 -2.07 32.00
C VAL A 313 -3.84 -1.36 33.34
N SER A 314 -3.64 -0.04 33.38
CA SER A 314 -3.71 0.77 34.59
C SER A 314 -4.48 2.05 34.33
N ASP A 315 -5.33 2.41 35.28
CA ASP A 315 -6.14 3.63 35.25
C ASP A 315 -5.29 4.89 35.39
N LYS A 316 -4.05 4.75 35.86
CA LYS A 316 -3.07 5.86 35.95
C LYS A 316 -2.40 6.17 34.62
N THR A 317 -2.66 5.40 33.57
CA THR A 317 -2.07 5.62 32.25
C THR A 317 -2.84 6.72 31.51
N ILE A 318 -2.12 7.69 30.96
CA ILE A 318 -2.72 8.83 30.22
C ILE A 318 -3.43 8.35 28.95
N THR A 319 -2.89 7.32 28.29
CA THR A 319 -3.42 6.80 27.03
C THR A 319 -4.19 5.51 27.24
N GLU A 320 -5.29 5.35 26.49
CA GLU A 320 -6.06 4.09 26.43
C GLU A 320 -5.29 2.93 25.78
N GLN A 321 -4.19 3.24 25.10
CA GLN A 321 -3.27 2.25 24.53
C GLN A 321 -2.20 1.83 25.54
N GLY A 322 -2.05 0.53 25.70
CA GLY A 322 -0.97 -0.09 26.48
C GLY A 322 0.34 -0.13 25.69
N LYS A 323 1.45 -0.30 26.40
CA LYS A 323 2.79 -0.46 25.80
C LYS A 323 3.35 -1.84 26.06
N TYR A 324 3.89 -2.47 25.02
CA TYR A 324 4.60 -3.75 25.17
C TYR A 324 5.91 -3.55 25.95
N SER A 325 6.14 -4.39 26.97
CA SER A 325 7.39 -4.39 27.73
C SER A 325 8.19 -5.66 27.47
N SER A 326 9.35 -5.49 26.84
CA SER A 326 10.28 -6.59 26.59
C SER A 326 11.17 -6.92 27.78
N LYS A 327 11.08 -6.19 28.90
CA LYS A 327 12.09 -6.26 29.98
C LYS A 327 12.01 -7.56 30.79
N TYR A 328 10.80 -7.99 31.12
CA TYR A 328 10.53 -9.22 31.88
C TYR A 328 9.39 -9.98 31.20
N ALA A 329 9.53 -11.29 31.02
CA ALA A 329 8.53 -12.15 30.41
C ALA A 329 7.22 -12.14 31.18
N LEU A 330 7.30 -12.22 32.51
CA LEU A 330 6.15 -12.27 33.40
C LEU A 330 5.26 -11.01 33.35
N THR A 331 5.78 -9.85 32.93
CA THR A 331 4.97 -8.62 32.75
C THR A 331 3.85 -8.83 31.74
N GLU A 332 4.06 -9.74 30.78
CA GLU A 332 3.15 -10.02 29.68
C GLU A 332 2.30 -11.27 29.89
N LEU A 333 2.70 -12.14 30.83
CA LEU A 333 2.15 -13.49 30.97
C LEU A 333 1.45 -13.71 32.31
N LEU A 334 1.78 -12.93 33.35
CA LEU A 334 1.32 -13.18 34.72
C LEU A 334 0.01 -12.47 35.02
N ILE A 335 -1.05 -13.26 35.24
CA ILE A 335 -2.42 -12.82 35.44
C ILE A 335 -2.93 -13.24 36.83
N CYS A 336 -3.77 -12.40 37.43
CA CYS A 336 -4.47 -12.74 38.66
C CYS A 336 -5.58 -13.75 38.41
N GLY A 337 -5.52 -14.93 39.04
CA GLY A 337 -6.61 -15.91 38.98
C GLY A 337 -7.89 -15.48 39.70
N LYS A 338 -7.86 -14.41 40.51
CA LYS A 338 -9.03 -13.90 41.24
C LYS A 338 -9.82 -12.83 40.47
N CYS A 339 -9.13 -11.81 39.95
CA CYS A 339 -9.80 -10.68 39.26
C CYS A 339 -9.44 -10.56 37.77
N GLY A 340 -8.59 -11.43 37.23
CA GLY A 340 -8.19 -11.39 35.82
C GLY A 340 -7.25 -10.25 35.43
N THR A 341 -6.94 -9.31 36.33
CA THR A 341 -5.99 -8.23 36.02
C THR A 341 -4.52 -8.71 36.06
N PRO A 342 -3.63 -8.17 35.21
CA PRO A 342 -2.22 -8.56 35.22
C PRO A 342 -1.51 -8.22 36.52
N TYR A 343 -0.42 -8.93 36.80
CA TYR A 343 0.50 -8.61 37.88
C TYR A 343 1.59 -7.63 37.42
N ARG A 344 1.99 -6.73 38.33
CA ARG A 344 3.09 -5.78 38.15
C ARG A 344 4.24 -6.12 39.08
N ARG A 345 5.43 -6.17 38.50
CA ARG A 345 6.70 -6.23 39.24
C ARG A 345 6.91 -4.95 40.04
N THR A 346 7.13 -5.09 41.34
CA THR A 346 7.32 -4.00 42.30
C THR A 346 8.58 -4.27 43.11
N THR A 347 9.34 -3.22 43.40
CA THR A 347 10.51 -3.31 44.28
C THR A 347 10.11 -2.84 45.67
N TRP A 348 10.26 -3.69 46.67
CA TRP A 348 10.17 -3.33 48.08
C TRP A 348 11.56 -3.07 48.63
N VAL A 349 11.72 -1.96 49.33
CA VAL A 349 12.99 -1.60 49.96
C VAL A 349 12.76 -1.63 51.47
N SER A 350 13.54 -2.44 52.18
CA SER A 350 13.53 -2.47 53.64
C SER A 350 14.96 -2.63 54.16
N ARG A 351 15.38 -1.74 55.08
CA ARG A 351 16.73 -1.72 55.69
C ARG A 351 17.86 -1.87 54.67
N GLY A 352 17.77 -1.14 53.54
CA GLY A 352 18.76 -1.17 52.45
C GLY A 352 18.68 -2.39 51.52
N LYS A 353 17.92 -3.44 51.86
CA LYS A 353 17.73 -4.62 51.01
C LYS A 353 16.56 -4.40 50.05
N LYS A 354 16.79 -4.65 48.75
CA LYS A 354 15.77 -4.61 47.70
C LYS A 354 15.20 -6.03 47.51
N LEU A 355 13.90 -6.19 47.72
CA LEU A 355 13.18 -7.42 47.43
C LEU A 355 12.23 -7.18 46.24
N ILE A 356 12.25 -8.07 45.25
CA ILE A 356 11.37 -7.97 44.11
C ILE A 356 10.14 -8.85 44.33
N VAL A 357 8.97 -8.23 44.19
CA VAL A 357 7.70 -8.91 44.33
C VAL A 357 6.76 -8.59 43.17
N TRP A 358 5.84 -9.50 42.89
CA TRP A 358 4.79 -9.36 41.90
C TRP A 358 3.46 -9.18 42.61
N ARG A 359 2.69 -8.16 42.21
CA ARG A 359 1.39 -7.84 42.81
C ARG A 359 0.34 -7.54 41.75
N CYS A 360 -0.89 -7.99 41.97
CA CYS A 360 -2.03 -7.65 41.14
C CYS A 360 -2.19 -6.13 41.00
N ILE A 361 -2.33 -5.65 39.77
CA ILE A 361 -2.46 -4.22 39.46
C ILE A 361 -3.72 -3.62 40.08
N SER A 362 -4.86 -4.31 39.98
CA SER A 362 -6.11 -3.84 40.59
C SER A 362 -5.95 -3.62 42.10
N ARG A 363 -5.22 -4.53 42.78
CA ARG A 363 -4.95 -4.42 44.22
C ARG A 363 -3.95 -3.31 44.57
N LEU A 364 -2.99 -3.04 43.69
CA LEU A 364 -2.05 -1.92 43.83
C LEU A 364 -2.74 -0.56 43.67
N GLU A 365 -3.75 -0.48 42.82
CA GLU A 365 -4.37 0.80 42.42
C GLU A 365 -5.65 1.11 43.19
N HIS A 366 -6.43 0.10 43.57
CA HIS A 366 -7.73 0.26 44.23
C HIS A 366 -7.84 -0.48 45.57
N GLY A 367 -6.73 -0.96 46.12
CA GLY A 367 -6.72 -1.71 47.37
C GLY A 367 -7.55 -3.00 47.28
N ARG A 368 -8.32 -3.31 48.33
CA ARG A 368 -9.13 -4.55 48.38
C ARG A 368 -10.47 -4.45 47.66
N ARG A 369 -10.84 -3.29 47.10
CA ARG A 369 -12.18 -3.03 46.55
C ARG A 369 -12.59 -3.99 45.45
N TYR A 370 -11.70 -4.24 44.48
CA TYR A 370 -11.97 -5.10 43.32
C TYR A 370 -11.24 -6.45 43.38
N CYS A 371 -10.22 -6.58 44.24
CA CYS A 371 -9.50 -7.82 44.44
C CYS A 371 -9.00 -7.96 45.89
N PRO A 372 -9.81 -8.55 46.79
CA PRO A 372 -9.49 -8.60 48.21
C PRO A 372 -8.29 -9.52 48.52
N ASP A 373 -8.26 -10.70 47.90
CA ASP A 373 -7.44 -11.83 48.34
C ASP A 373 -6.23 -12.13 47.44
N SER A 374 -5.94 -11.28 46.45
CA SER A 374 -4.79 -11.52 45.57
C SER A 374 -3.46 -11.45 46.36
N PRO A 375 -2.65 -12.52 46.32
CA PRO A 375 -1.40 -12.59 47.07
C PRO A 375 -0.29 -11.78 46.41
N THR A 376 0.66 -11.33 47.24
CA THR A 376 1.96 -10.80 46.79
C THR A 376 2.94 -11.95 46.71
N ILE A 377 3.58 -12.16 45.55
CA ILE A 377 4.49 -13.29 45.33
C ILE A 377 5.92 -12.79 45.11
N LYS A 378 6.93 -13.46 45.66
CA LYS A 378 8.34 -13.17 45.40
C LYS A 378 8.75 -13.63 44.01
N GLU A 379 9.63 -12.88 43.35
CA GLU A 379 10.10 -13.20 41.99
C GLU A 379 10.82 -14.56 41.94
N GLU A 380 11.63 -14.87 42.94
CA GLU A 380 12.40 -16.12 43.00
C GLU A 380 11.47 -17.35 43.09
N ASN A 381 10.40 -17.24 43.88
CA ASN A 381 9.41 -18.31 44.05
C ASN A 381 8.66 -18.57 42.73
N LEU A 382 8.28 -17.50 42.00
CA LEU A 382 7.66 -17.63 40.68
C LEU A 382 8.60 -18.30 39.69
N HIS A 383 9.87 -17.90 39.64
CA HIS A 383 10.84 -18.51 38.73
C HIS A 383 10.98 -20.00 38.99
N ARG A 384 11.11 -20.43 40.26
CA ARG A 384 11.17 -21.86 40.62
C ARG A 384 9.92 -22.63 40.22
N GLY A 385 8.73 -22.10 40.53
CA GLY A 385 7.48 -22.77 40.15
C GLY A 385 7.30 -22.90 38.64
N ILE A 386 7.71 -21.87 37.88
CA ILE A 386 7.64 -21.90 36.41
C ILE A 386 8.64 -22.91 35.84
N ILE A 387 9.87 -22.95 36.36
CA ILE A 387 10.88 -23.94 35.96
C ILE A 387 10.36 -25.36 36.23
N ARG A 388 9.81 -25.62 37.43
CA ARG A 388 9.18 -26.91 37.76
C ARG A 388 8.06 -27.26 36.78
N ALA A 389 7.17 -26.32 36.48
CA ALA A 389 6.09 -26.53 35.52
C ALA A 389 6.61 -26.84 34.11
N ILE A 390 7.66 -26.14 33.65
CA ILE A 390 8.30 -26.39 32.35
C ILE A 390 8.94 -27.78 32.34
N ASN A 391 9.72 -28.14 33.34
CA ASN A 391 10.36 -29.46 33.40
C ASN A 391 9.32 -30.59 33.46
N ASN A 392 8.23 -30.42 34.22
CA ASN A 392 7.10 -31.37 34.23
C ASN A 392 6.44 -31.50 32.85
N TYR A 393 6.25 -30.38 32.13
CA TYR A 393 5.73 -30.39 30.76
C TYR A 393 6.64 -31.20 29.82
N TYR A 394 7.96 -31.05 29.96
CA TYR A 394 8.93 -31.85 29.19
C TYR A 394 8.99 -33.32 29.62
N SER A 395 8.72 -33.65 30.89
CA SER A 395 8.61 -35.05 31.33
C SER A 395 7.37 -35.75 30.77
N CYS A 396 6.27 -35.03 30.52
CA CYS A 396 5.06 -35.57 29.86
C CYS A 396 5.16 -35.64 28.33
N ARG A 397 6.33 -35.34 27.75
CA ARG A 397 6.56 -35.26 26.30
C ARG A 397 6.27 -36.56 25.57
N ASP A 398 6.53 -37.71 26.18
CA ASP A 398 6.27 -39.01 25.55
C ASP A 398 4.76 -39.30 25.40
N ASP A 399 3.94 -38.86 26.36
CA ASP A 399 2.48 -38.99 26.27
C ASP A 399 1.90 -38.03 25.21
N ILE A 400 2.37 -36.78 25.17
CA ILE A 400 1.95 -35.78 24.17
C ILE A 400 2.35 -36.26 22.76
N LYS A 401 3.56 -36.79 22.60
CA LYS A 401 4.04 -37.38 21.35
C LYS A 401 3.21 -38.57 20.91
N ARG A 402 2.86 -39.48 21.83
CA ARG A 402 2.00 -40.63 21.54
C ARG A 402 0.63 -40.18 21.03
N ILE A 403 0.05 -39.17 21.67
CA ILE A 403 -1.25 -38.61 21.29
C ILE A 403 -1.18 -37.89 19.93
N LEU A 404 -0.16 -37.05 19.70
CA LEU A 404 0.02 -36.39 18.41
C LEU A 404 0.21 -37.40 17.27
N LYS A 405 1.04 -38.42 17.47
CA LYS A 405 1.27 -39.48 16.46
C LYS A 405 -0.01 -40.25 16.18
N ALA A 406 -0.77 -40.64 17.22
CA ALA A 406 -2.04 -41.36 17.06
C ALA A 406 -3.09 -40.51 16.32
N ASN A 407 -3.24 -39.24 16.69
CA ASN A 407 -4.23 -38.35 16.07
C ASN A 407 -3.87 -38.03 14.62
N ILE A 408 -2.60 -37.72 14.33
CA ILE A 408 -2.14 -37.38 12.97
C ILE A 408 -2.17 -38.61 12.06
N SER A 409 -1.69 -39.77 12.51
CA SER A 409 -1.81 -41.03 11.75
C SER A 409 -3.28 -41.36 11.46
N SER A 410 -4.20 -41.16 12.42
CA SER A 410 -5.63 -41.40 12.18
C SER A 410 -6.25 -40.47 11.12
N VAL A 411 -5.77 -39.23 11.03
CA VAL A 411 -6.29 -38.20 10.12
C VAL A 411 -5.68 -38.34 8.72
N LEU A 412 -4.39 -38.67 8.62
CA LEU A 412 -3.67 -38.76 7.34
C LEU A 412 -3.81 -40.12 6.67
N GLU A 413 -3.84 -41.24 7.42
CA GLU A 413 -3.82 -42.59 6.83
C GLU A 413 -5.23 -43.10 6.45
N CYS A 414 -6.31 -42.58 7.05
CA CYS A 414 -7.63 -43.22 6.91
C CYS A 414 -8.49 -42.76 5.72
N GLN A 415 -8.32 -41.54 5.19
CA GLN A 415 -9.24 -40.98 4.19
C GLN A 415 -8.68 -41.04 2.75
N GLY A 416 -7.47 -40.52 2.51
CA GLY A 416 -6.92 -40.46 1.15
C GLY A 416 -6.58 -41.82 0.55
N GLN A 417 -6.04 -42.74 1.34
CA GLN A 417 -5.53 -44.02 0.82
C GLN A 417 -6.64 -45.02 0.47
N LYS A 418 -7.75 -45.00 1.22
CA LYS A 418 -8.94 -45.82 0.91
C LYS A 418 -9.65 -45.32 -0.36
N GLU A 419 -9.76 -44.01 -0.55
CA GLU A 419 -10.38 -43.42 -1.74
C GLU A 419 -9.53 -43.63 -3.00
N ILE A 420 -8.20 -43.54 -2.88
CA ILE A 420 -7.27 -43.89 -3.98
C ILE A 420 -7.48 -45.35 -4.40
N LEU A 421 -7.47 -46.29 -3.44
CA LEU A 421 -7.67 -47.71 -3.73
C LEU A 421 -9.05 -48.01 -4.35
N ALA A 422 -10.11 -47.33 -3.90
CA ALA A 422 -11.44 -47.46 -4.47
C ALA A 422 -11.52 -46.92 -5.91
N THR A 423 -10.87 -45.77 -6.18
CA THR A 423 -10.82 -45.15 -7.51
C THR A 423 -10.00 -46.00 -8.49
N GLU A 424 -8.86 -46.53 -8.07
CA GLU A 424 -8.04 -47.45 -8.89
C GLU A 424 -8.77 -48.77 -9.18
N LYS A 425 -9.59 -49.26 -8.24
CA LYS A 425 -10.44 -50.42 -8.47
C LYS A 425 -11.51 -50.14 -9.53
N ARG A 426 -12.16 -48.97 -9.46
CA ARG A 426 -13.19 -48.57 -10.44
C ARG A 426 -12.63 -48.39 -11.85
N LEU A 427 -11.42 -47.83 -11.97
CA LEU A 427 -10.72 -47.74 -13.27
C LEU A 427 -10.46 -49.12 -13.89
N LYS A 428 -10.07 -50.11 -13.07
CA LYS A 428 -9.92 -51.50 -13.55
C LYS A 428 -11.25 -52.12 -14.00
N GLU A 429 -12.36 -51.82 -13.31
CA GLU A 429 -13.70 -52.27 -13.72
C GLU A 429 -14.11 -51.66 -15.06
N ILE A 430 -13.79 -50.39 -15.31
CA ILE A 430 -14.04 -49.71 -16.60
C ILE A 430 -13.19 -50.32 -17.72
N ASP A 431 -11.90 -50.60 -17.48
CA ASP A 431 -11.03 -51.28 -18.45
C ASP A 431 -11.58 -52.68 -18.82
N GLN A 432 -12.09 -53.40 -17.83
CA GLN A 432 -12.73 -54.70 -18.05
C GLN A 432 -14.00 -54.56 -18.88
N ALA A 433 -14.89 -53.62 -18.52
CA ALA A 433 -16.12 -53.35 -19.27
C ALA A 433 -15.84 -52.90 -20.71
N ARG A 434 -14.78 -52.11 -20.95
CA ARG A 434 -14.34 -51.73 -22.30
C ARG A 434 -13.87 -52.95 -23.09
N THR A 435 -13.13 -53.84 -22.46
CA THR A 435 -12.64 -55.08 -23.10
C THR A 435 -13.80 -56.01 -23.46
N ASP A 436 -14.81 -56.11 -22.59
CA ASP A 436 -16.01 -56.91 -22.82
C ASP A 436 -16.86 -56.33 -23.97
N LEU A 437 -17.01 -55.00 -24.05
CA LEU A 437 -17.67 -54.32 -25.17
C LEU A 437 -16.94 -54.52 -26.51
N VAL A 438 -15.61 -54.46 -26.52
CA VAL A 438 -14.80 -54.79 -27.71
C VAL A 438 -14.98 -56.26 -28.11
N GLY A 439 -15.08 -57.16 -27.15
CA GLY A 439 -15.39 -58.58 -27.40
C GLY A 439 -16.77 -58.79 -28.03
N LEU A 440 -17.77 -58.02 -27.61
CA LEU A 440 -19.12 -58.04 -28.17
C LEU A 440 -19.16 -57.54 -29.62
N ILE A 441 -18.38 -56.49 -29.95
CA ILE A 441 -18.20 -56.02 -31.33
C ILE A 441 -17.63 -57.13 -32.22
N ALA A 442 -16.61 -57.85 -31.74
CA ALA A 442 -15.99 -58.95 -32.50
C ALA A 442 -16.94 -60.13 -32.75
N SER A 443 -18.00 -60.28 -31.93
CA SER A 443 -19.00 -61.35 -32.07
C SER A 443 -20.17 -61.01 -33.02
N GLY A 444 -20.21 -59.80 -33.58
CA GLY A 444 -21.03 -59.48 -34.76
C GLY A 444 -22.52 -59.20 -34.51
N GLY A 445 -22.92 -58.85 -33.28
CA GLY A 445 -24.31 -58.50 -33.00
C GLY A 445 -24.43 -57.32 -32.05
N CYS A 446 -24.55 -56.11 -32.59
CA CYS A 446 -25.09 -54.92 -31.90
C CYS A 446 -25.23 -53.73 -32.87
N ASP A 447 -26.05 -52.75 -32.48
CA ASP A 447 -26.31 -51.48 -33.17
C ASP A 447 -25.17 -50.48 -32.91
N GLU A 448 -24.49 -50.02 -33.97
CA GLU A 448 -23.25 -49.22 -33.91
C GLU A 448 -23.42 -47.93 -33.08
N ASP A 449 -24.57 -47.25 -33.22
CA ASP A 449 -24.87 -45.99 -32.52
C ASP A 449 -25.01 -46.16 -31.00
N THR A 450 -25.50 -47.32 -30.55
CA THR A 450 -25.66 -47.60 -29.11
C THR A 450 -24.33 -47.90 -28.43
N LEU A 451 -23.42 -48.57 -29.15
CA LEU A 451 -22.08 -48.88 -28.68
C LEU A 451 -21.22 -47.62 -28.58
N ASP A 452 -21.26 -46.75 -29.58
CA ASP A 452 -20.53 -45.47 -29.54
C ASP A 452 -20.96 -44.59 -28.36
N GLY A 453 -22.26 -44.59 -28.05
CA GLY A 453 -22.80 -43.91 -26.86
C GLY A 453 -22.27 -44.48 -25.54
N ASP A 454 -22.09 -45.79 -25.43
CA ASP A 454 -21.58 -46.44 -24.23
C ASP A 454 -20.05 -46.35 -24.10
N PHE A 455 -19.30 -46.40 -25.22
CA PHE A 455 -17.87 -46.07 -25.23
C PHE A 455 -17.63 -44.62 -24.81
N ALA A 456 -18.45 -43.67 -25.29
CA ALA A 456 -18.34 -42.27 -24.90
C ALA A 456 -18.58 -42.05 -23.41
N LYS A 457 -19.55 -42.76 -22.80
CA LYS A 457 -19.81 -42.69 -21.35
C LYS A 457 -18.65 -43.27 -20.54
N LEU A 458 -18.14 -44.44 -20.91
CA LEU A 458 -17.01 -45.07 -20.22
C LEU A 458 -15.74 -44.21 -20.33
N TYR A 459 -15.50 -43.60 -21.49
CA TYR A 459 -14.36 -42.72 -21.71
C TYR A 459 -14.47 -41.42 -20.89
N ALA A 460 -15.68 -40.84 -20.78
CA ALA A 460 -15.92 -39.68 -19.92
C ALA A 460 -15.73 -40.02 -18.44
N GLU A 461 -16.23 -41.18 -17.97
CA GLU A 461 -16.04 -41.64 -16.59
C GLU A 461 -14.55 -41.93 -16.30
N GLU A 462 -13.80 -42.49 -17.27
CA GLU A 462 -12.36 -42.74 -17.17
C GLU A 462 -11.57 -41.42 -17.03
N GLN A 463 -11.90 -40.39 -17.81
CA GLN A 463 -11.27 -39.08 -17.71
C GLN A 463 -11.50 -38.43 -16.35
N ASP A 464 -12.76 -38.41 -15.88
CA ASP A 464 -13.12 -37.84 -14.57
C ASP A 464 -12.42 -38.55 -13.41
N LEU A 465 -12.39 -39.90 -13.45
CA LEU A 465 -11.72 -40.69 -12.41
C LEU A 465 -10.20 -40.53 -12.44
N ASN A 466 -9.58 -40.39 -13.61
CA ASN A 466 -8.13 -40.15 -13.73
C ASN A 466 -7.74 -38.75 -13.23
N GLU A 467 -8.52 -37.71 -13.53
CA GLU A 467 -8.30 -36.37 -12.96
C GLU A 467 -8.45 -36.38 -11.43
N ARG A 468 -9.49 -37.07 -10.93
CA ARG A 468 -9.72 -37.21 -9.49
C ARG A 468 -8.59 -37.99 -8.81
N LEU A 469 -8.10 -39.07 -9.42
CA LEU A 469 -6.95 -39.85 -8.94
C LEU A 469 -5.70 -38.98 -8.86
N LYS A 470 -5.44 -38.14 -9.87
CA LYS A 470 -4.30 -37.23 -9.91
C LYS A 470 -4.36 -36.19 -8.78
N MET A 471 -5.54 -35.63 -8.53
CA MET A 471 -5.77 -34.70 -7.42
C MET A 471 -5.57 -35.37 -6.05
N LEU A 472 -6.10 -36.58 -5.86
CA LEU A 472 -5.94 -37.35 -4.63
C LEU A 472 -4.47 -37.74 -4.38
N LYS A 473 -3.73 -38.16 -5.42
CA LYS A 473 -2.29 -38.47 -5.32
C LYS A 473 -1.45 -37.26 -4.98
N LEU A 474 -1.77 -36.08 -5.53
CA LEU A 474 -1.09 -34.83 -5.20
C LEU A 474 -1.32 -34.41 -3.73
N GLN A 475 -2.55 -34.54 -3.25
CA GLN A 475 -2.88 -34.31 -1.84
C GLN A 475 -2.15 -35.29 -0.91
N ASN A 476 -2.03 -36.56 -1.31
CA ASN A 476 -1.34 -37.58 -0.51
C ASN A 476 0.19 -37.40 -0.50
N GLN A 477 0.81 -36.96 -1.61
CA GLN A 477 2.23 -36.57 -1.61
C GLN A 477 2.51 -35.41 -0.65
N THR A 478 1.61 -34.42 -0.60
CA THR A 478 1.70 -33.29 0.33
C THR A 478 1.57 -33.76 1.80
N SER A 479 0.73 -34.77 2.03
CA SER A 479 0.60 -35.46 3.32
C SER A 479 1.89 -36.20 3.70
N ASP A 480 2.50 -36.96 2.79
CA ASP A 480 3.76 -37.67 3.02
C ASP A 480 4.93 -36.71 3.32
N GLU A 481 5.04 -35.59 2.60
CA GLU A 481 6.04 -34.56 2.91
C GLU A 481 5.81 -33.95 4.30
N THR A 482 4.55 -33.77 4.68
CA THR A 482 4.17 -33.27 6.01
C THR A 482 4.53 -34.31 7.08
N GLN A 483 4.31 -35.60 6.81
CA GLN A 483 4.66 -36.70 7.70
C GLN A 483 6.18 -36.80 7.87
N GLN A 484 6.96 -36.67 6.79
CA GLN A 484 8.43 -36.65 6.87
C GLN A 484 8.94 -35.45 7.69
N LYS A 485 8.33 -34.27 7.54
CA LYS A 485 8.64 -33.09 8.37
C LYS A 485 8.32 -33.34 9.84
N LEU A 486 7.18 -33.96 10.13
CA LEU A 486 6.77 -34.34 11.49
C LEU A 486 7.70 -35.38 12.11
N ASP A 487 8.09 -36.41 11.36
CA ASP A 487 9.02 -37.43 11.82
C ASP A 487 10.41 -36.83 12.10
N LYS A 488 10.86 -35.89 11.26
CA LYS A 488 12.10 -35.15 11.49
C LYS A 488 12.03 -34.32 12.78
N VAL A 489 10.93 -33.60 13.01
CA VAL A 489 10.69 -32.84 14.24
C VAL A 489 10.61 -33.77 15.45
N THR A 490 9.97 -34.93 15.32
CA THR A 490 9.80 -35.92 16.39
C THR A 490 11.13 -36.58 16.76
N LYS A 491 12.00 -36.87 15.79
CA LYS A 491 13.36 -37.38 16.02
C LYS A 491 14.28 -36.34 16.65
N MET A 492 14.19 -35.07 16.23
CA MET A 492 14.91 -33.97 16.90
C MET A 492 14.48 -33.83 18.36
N ILE A 493 13.21 -34.09 18.62
CA ILE A 493 12.65 -34.09 19.96
C ILE A 493 13.26 -35.21 20.83
N GLU A 494 13.44 -36.43 20.32
CA GLU A 494 13.94 -37.59 21.08
C GLU A 494 15.35 -37.46 21.67
N HIS A 495 16.23 -36.66 21.05
CA HIS A 495 17.67 -36.69 21.36
C HIS A 495 18.12 -35.66 22.40
N GLU A 496 17.22 -34.79 22.89
CA GLU A 496 17.55 -33.77 23.90
C GLU A 496 16.87 -34.09 25.23
N LYS A 497 17.66 -34.56 26.20
CA LYS A 497 17.29 -34.48 27.63
C LYS A 497 17.35 -33.00 28.02
N PHE A 498 16.19 -32.36 28.05
CA PHE A 498 16.07 -30.95 28.41
C PHE A 498 15.68 -30.82 29.87
N GLU A 499 16.57 -30.23 30.67
CA GLU A 499 16.25 -29.77 32.02
C GLU A 499 16.58 -28.28 32.12
N LEU A 500 15.57 -27.47 32.44
CA LEU A 500 15.77 -26.05 32.62
C LEU A 500 16.25 -25.79 34.04
N GLU A 501 17.50 -25.32 34.18
CA GLU A 501 18.05 -24.95 35.49
C GLU A 501 17.76 -23.48 35.85
N THR A 502 17.71 -22.61 34.84
CA THR A 502 17.62 -21.16 35.04
C THR A 502 16.43 -20.56 34.31
N PHE A 503 15.87 -19.49 34.87
CA PHE A 503 14.72 -18.82 34.28
C PHE A 503 15.14 -18.03 33.04
N ASP A 504 14.75 -18.50 31.86
CA ASP A 504 15.00 -17.82 30.59
C ASP A 504 13.74 -17.11 30.07
N ASN A 505 13.86 -15.81 29.78
CA ASN A 505 12.73 -14.99 29.34
C ASN A 505 12.26 -15.34 27.92
N VAL A 506 13.16 -15.75 27.03
CA VAL A 506 12.84 -16.10 25.64
C VAL A 506 12.10 -17.42 25.62
N LEU A 507 12.62 -18.43 26.32
CA LEU A 507 11.99 -19.74 26.43
C LEU A 507 10.58 -19.64 27.03
N VAL A 508 10.44 -18.90 28.13
CA VAL A 508 9.13 -18.67 28.77
C VAL A 508 8.14 -18.00 27.81
N ARG A 509 8.56 -17.00 27.02
CA ARG A 509 7.69 -16.38 26.01
C ARG A 509 7.35 -17.30 24.85
N LYS A 510 8.22 -18.24 24.51
CA LYS A 510 8.00 -19.21 23.43
C LYS A 510 7.00 -20.29 23.86
N LEU A 511 7.13 -20.82 25.06
CA LEU A 511 6.36 -21.97 25.55
C LEU A 511 5.04 -21.58 26.23
N ILE A 512 5.03 -20.50 27.00
CA ILE A 512 3.92 -20.17 27.89
C ILE A 512 3.02 -19.11 27.25
N GLU A 513 1.72 -19.37 27.30
CA GLU A 513 0.68 -18.43 26.86
C GLU A 513 0.24 -17.51 28.00
N CYS A 514 -0.01 -18.08 29.18
CA CYS A 514 -0.50 -17.35 30.35
C CYS A 514 -0.11 -18.08 31.64
N ILE A 515 0.12 -17.33 32.72
CA ILE A 515 0.34 -17.86 34.07
C ILE A 515 -0.69 -17.23 34.99
N LYS A 516 -1.59 -18.03 35.57
CA LYS A 516 -2.59 -17.56 36.53
C LYS A 516 -2.11 -17.83 37.95
N ILE A 517 -2.06 -16.80 38.79
CA ILE A 517 -1.81 -16.97 40.22
C ILE A 517 -3.12 -17.37 40.91
N LEU A 518 -3.18 -18.59 41.42
CA LEU A 518 -4.37 -19.14 42.08
C LEU A 518 -4.39 -18.81 43.56
N SER A 519 -3.24 -19.01 44.23
CA SER A 519 -3.07 -18.79 45.67
C SER A 519 -1.66 -18.29 45.97
N LYS A 520 -1.32 -18.13 47.25
CA LYS A 520 0.03 -17.73 47.68
C LYS A 520 1.09 -18.78 47.32
N ASN A 521 0.67 -20.05 47.22
CA ASN A 521 1.55 -21.20 47.08
C ASN A 521 1.34 -21.95 45.77
N GLU A 522 0.41 -21.54 44.91
CA GLU A 522 0.04 -22.28 43.70
C GLU A 522 -0.16 -21.36 42.49
N ILE A 523 0.40 -21.78 41.35
CA ILE A 523 0.20 -21.18 40.04
C ILE A 523 -0.32 -22.20 39.03
N LEU A 524 -1.09 -21.72 38.06
CA LEU A 524 -1.49 -22.46 36.86
C LEU A 524 -0.72 -21.91 35.67
N VAL A 525 0.12 -22.72 35.05
CA VAL A 525 0.86 -22.39 33.83
C VAL A 525 0.12 -22.97 32.64
N ILE A 526 -0.30 -22.10 31.73
CA ILE A 526 -0.98 -22.47 30.48
C ILE A 526 0.05 -22.35 29.35
N PHE A 527 0.41 -23.49 28.77
CA PHE A 527 1.32 -23.56 27.63
C PHE A 527 0.57 -23.22 26.34
N LYS A 528 1.31 -22.69 25.36
CA LYS A 528 0.75 -22.51 24.02
C LYS A 528 0.33 -23.87 23.46
N GLY A 529 -0.90 -23.94 22.96
CA GLY A 529 -1.55 -25.21 22.61
C GLY A 529 -2.50 -25.71 23.70
N GLY A 530 -2.68 -24.97 24.79
CA GLY A 530 -3.76 -25.17 25.77
C GLY A 530 -3.46 -26.18 26.89
N TYR A 531 -2.25 -26.73 26.95
CA TYR A 531 -1.89 -27.63 28.05
C TYR A 531 -1.70 -26.87 29.36
N GLU A 532 -2.32 -27.35 30.42
CA GLU A 532 -2.31 -26.69 31.73
C GLU A 532 -1.54 -27.49 32.77
N VAL A 533 -0.62 -26.84 33.47
CA VAL A 533 0.17 -27.43 34.57
C VAL A 533 -0.04 -26.61 35.83
N ARG A 534 -0.48 -27.27 36.90
CA ARG A 534 -0.44 -26.69 38.24
C ARG A 534 0.93 -26.92 38.86
N SER A 535 1.49 -25.88 39.44
CA SER A 535 2.77 -25.95 40.14
C SER A 535 2.73 -25.17 41.43
N GLU A 536 3.39 -25.72 42.44
CA GLU A 536 3.59 -25.04 43.71
C GLU A 536 4.72 -24.01 43.61
N ILE A 537 4.57 -22.91 44.35
CA ILE A 537 5.52 -21.80 44.47
C ILE A 537 5.90 -21.62 45.95
N GLU A 538 7.02 -22.23 46.35
CA GLU A 538 7.57 -22.17 47.71
C GLU A 538 8.50 -20.97 47.89
#